data_AF-A0A072PEJ9-F1
#
_entry.id   AF-A0A072PEJ9-F1
#
_cell.length_a   1.000
_cell.length_b   1.000
_cell.length_c   1.000
_cell.angle_alpha   90.00
_cell.angle_beta   90.00
_cell.angle_gamma   90.00
#
_symmetry.space_group_name_H-M   'P 1'
#
loop_
_entity.id
_entity.type
_entity.pdbx_description
1 polymer ?
#
loop_
_entity_poly.entity_id
_entity_poly.type
_entity_poly.pdbx_seq_one_letter_code
_entity_poly.pdbx_strand_id
1 'polypeptide(L)'
;MGSLEPMPELAVNDGPLTAEDIGQLTPSTTNLPTSELLHRYRRDGYLLVKNLLPREDVLKARSAYFQMMVPTGVLEPGTAVEEGRFNRSERTPEEFPGVGAGSSGMNGRPGDERAAALFVDLALQAHSEPWYADVFCKHPALLSFVAELTGWGDATLPLKRSLLRNNVPGTKPIGVHYDQIFLRHGDESNITAWVPIGDVALDGGGLIYLQDSTPIGRALEESFTTKALSTGLSAEEAKSAFNQNMMSTGLISENPLEFSRQHGRPWLVSAFEAGDVVFHSPYTIHASTVNHDKDGVIRLATDLRFCDSRRSFDARWMNVYTVGDGV
;
A
#
# COMPACT_ATOMS: atom_id res chain seq x y z
N MET A 1 17.32 16.69 26.98
CA MET A 1 17.61 16.47 25.55
C MET A 1 17.73 14.97 25.36
N GLY A 2 16.66 14.30 24.93
CA GLY A 2 16.74 12.88 24.60
C GLY A 2 17.62 12.73 23.37
N SER A 3 18.60 11.83 23.42
CA SER A 3 19.36 11.44 22.23
C SER A 3 18.37 10.97 21.17
N LEU A 4 18.26 11.73 20.07
CA LEU A 4 17.62 11.21 18.86
C LEU A 4 18.42 9.98 18.47
N GLU A 5 17.79 8.80 18.52
CA GLU A 5 18.40 7.61 17.94
C GLU A 5 18.76 7.93 16.48
N PRO A 6 19.95 7.51 16.03
CA PRO A 6 20.35 7.73 14.65
C PRO A 6 19.33 7.08 13.72
N MET A 7 18.95 7.78 12.66
CA MET A 7 18.05 7.26 11.63
C MET A 7 18.63 5.94 11.10
N PRO A 8 17.86 4.82 11.11
CA PRO A 8 18.32 3.58 10.52
C PRO A 8 18.58 3.74 9.02
N GLU A 9 19.42 2.88 8.47
CA GLU A 9 19.69 2.83 7.03
C GLU A 9 18.44 2.33 6.30
N LEU A 10 17.85 3.20 5.49
CA LEU A 10 16.70 2.88 4.65
C LEU A 10 17.17 2.57 3.23
N ALA A 11 16.53 1.57 2.60
CA ALA A 11 16.79 1.23 1.21
C ALA A 11 15.49 1.06 0.43
N VAL A 12 15.59 1.29 -0.86
CA VAL A 12 14.58 1.03 -1.88
C VAL A 12 15.16 0.09 -2.94
N ASN A 13 14.36 -0.29 -3.94
CA ASN A 13 14.76 -1.27 -4.97
C ASN A 13 16.12 -0.99 -5.63
N ASP A 14 16.47 0.28 -5.82
CA ASP A 14 17.67 0.74 -6.52
C ASP A 14 18.79 1.26 -5.60
N GLY A 15 18.68 1.06 -4.28
CA GLY A 15 19.77 1.28 -3.34
C GLY A 15 19.40 2.00 -2.04
N PRO A 16 20.41 2.36 -1.22
CA PRO A 16 20.20 3.06 0.04
C PRO A 16 19.78 4.52 -0.19
N LEU A 17 18.88 5.01 0.67
CA LEU A 17 18.48 6.41 0.72
C LEU A 17 19.46 7.20 1.60
N THR A 18 19.92 8.36 1.13
CA THR A 18 20.73 9.28 1.94
C THR A 18 19.84 10.27 2.70
N ALA A 19 20.43 11.05 3.60
CA ALA A 19 19.69 12.09 4.34
C ALA A 19 19.01 13.13 3.43
N GLU A 20 19.55 13.40 2.24
CA GLU A 20 18.95 14.31 1.26
C GLU A 20 17.77 13.69 0.52
N ASP A 21 17.73 12.36 0.44
CA ASP A 21 16.66 11.61 -0.22
C ASP A 21 15.45 11.41 0.72
N ILE A 22 15.52 11.84 1.99
CA ILE A 22 14.55 11.52 3.05
C ILE A 22 13.92 12.79 3.65
N GLY A 23 12.60 12.80 3.72
CA GLY A 23 11.80 13.70 4.57
C GLY A 23 10.89 12.90 5.51
N GLN A 24 10.10 13.58 6.35
CA GLN A 24 9.20 12.90 7.30
C GLN A 24 7.73 13.14 6.96
N LEU A 25 6.91 12.10 7.08
CA LEU A 25 5.45 12.28 7.09
C LEU A 25 5.04 13.06 8.34
N THR A 26 4.12 13.99 8.18
CA THR A 26 3.59 14.78 9.30
C THR A 26 2.43 14.03 9.96
N PRO A 27 2.56 13.58 11.22
CA PRO A 27 1.47 12.91 11.91
C PRO A 27 0.33 13.89 12.22
N SER A 28 -0.89 13.40 12.11
CA SER A 28 -2.12 14.07 12.53
C SER A 28 -2.88 13.17 13.50
N THR A 29 -3.76 13.76 14.31
CA THR A 29 -4.63 13.01 15.23
C THR A 29 -6.08 13.38 14.96
N THR A 30 -7.00 12.50 15.36
CA THR A 30 -8.45 12.70 15.23
C THR A 30 -8.99 13.86 16.09
N ASN A 31 -8.17 14.46 16.96
CA ASN A 31 -8.53 15.65 17.73
C ASN A 31 -8.47 16.96 16.92
N LEU A 32 -7.83 16.94 15.75
CA LEU A 32 -7.81 18.10 14.86
C LEU A 32 -9.18 18.26 14.19
N PRO A 33 -9.64 19.51 13.94
CA PRO A 33 -10.85 19.74 13.16
C PRO A 33 -10.78 19.10 11.77
N THR A 34 -11.88 18.53 11.29
CA THR A 34 -11.97 17.89 9.97
C THR A 34 -11.56 18.82 8.83
N SER A 35 -11.83 20.13 8.95
CA SER A 35 -11.38 21.13 7.98
C SER A 35 -9.86 21.25 7.90
N GLU A 36 -9.15 21.13 9.02
CA GLU A 36 -7.69 21.13 9.08
C GLU A 36 -7.12 19.82 8.52
N LEU A 37 -7.71 18.68 8.85
CA LEU A 37 -7.33 17.38 8.29
C LEU A 37 -7.49 17.36 6.76
N LEU A 38 -8.62 17.86 6.26
CA LEU A 38 -8.87 17.99 4.83
C LEU A 38 -7.93 18.98 4.15
N HIS A 39 -7.57 20.08 4.83
CA HIS A 39 -6.59 21.04 4.33
C HIS A 39 -5.22 20.37 4.14
N ARG A 40 -4.73 19.62 5.15
CA ARG A 40 -3.47 18.87 5.07
C ARG A 40 -3.49 17.83 3.96
N TYR A 41 -4.55 17.03 3.89
CA TYR A 41 -4.74 16.04 2.82
C TYR A 41 -4.64 16.67 1.43
N ARG A 42 -5.30 17.82 1.21
CA ARG A 42 -5.28 18.51 -0.09
C ARG A 42 -3.93 19.16 -0.39
N ARG A 43 -3.26 19.72 0.62
CA ARG A 43 -1.96 20.37 0.48
C ARG A 43 -0.87 19.36 0.16
N ASP A 44 -0.81 18.27 0.93
CA ASP A 44 0.31 17.32 0.90
C ASP A 44 0.05 16.14 -0.04
N GLY A 45 -1.22 15.89 -0.41
CA GLY A 45 -1.65 14.69 -1.14
C GLY A 45 -1.84 13.47 -0.24
N TYR A 46 -1.40 13.52 1.01
CA TYR A 46 -1.58 12.46 1.99
C TYR A 46 -2.03 13.00 3.34
N LEU A 47 -2.50 12.12 4.22
CA LEU A 47 -2.81 12.39 5.60
C LEU A 47 -2.49 11.16 6.47
N LEU A 48 -1.42 11.24 7.27
CA LEU A 48 -1.13 10.25 8.30
C LEU A 48 -1.96 10.56 9.55
N VAL A 49 -2.89 9.67 9.90
CA VAL A 49 -3.73 9.77 11.10
C VAL A 49 -3.29 8.70 12.10
N LYS A 50 -2.79 9.16 13.24
CA LYS A 50 -2.31 8.29 14.32
C LYS A 50 -3.47 7.73 15.13
N ASN A 51 -3.43 6.43 15.45
CA ASN A 51 -4.41 5.76 16.32
C ASN A 51 -5.88 5.98 15.91
N LEU A 52 -6.18 5.95 14.61
CA LEU A 52 -7.55 6.03 14.09
C LEU A 52 -8.36 4.76 14.41
N LEU A 53 -7.73 3.59 14.24
CA LEU A 53 -8.32 2.29 14.56
C LEU A 53 -7.95 1.88 15.99
N PRO A 54 -8.86 1.22 16.73
CA PRO A 54 -8.51 0.57 17.98
C PRO A 54 -7.38 -0.44 17.75
N ARG A 55 -6.27 -0.27 18.49
CA ARG A 55 -5.09 -1.13 18.37
C ARG A 55 -5.45 -2.62 18.53
N GLU A 56 -6.35 -2.94 19.45
CA GLU A 56 -6.78 -4.32 19.70
C GLU A 56 -7.44 -4.98 18.48
N ASP A 57 -8.25 -4.24 17.72
CA ASP A 57 -8.91 -4.75 16.52
C ASP A 57 -7.90 -5.00 15.39
N VAL A 58 -6.90 -4.11 15.27
CA VAL A 58 -5.79 -4.27 14.32
C VAL A 58 -4.95 -5.50 14.66
N LEU A 59 -4.58 -5.67 15.94
CA LEU A 59 -3.79 -6.83 16.37
C LEU A 59 -4.58 -8.13 16.28
N LYS A 60 -5.89 -8.12 16.48
CA LYS A 60 -6.76 -9.28 16.27
C LYS A 60 -6.76 -9.72 14.80
N ALA A 61 -6.84 -8.79 13.86
CA ALA A 61 -6.70 -9.08 12.42
C ALA A 61 -5.29 -9.61 12.09
N ARG A 62 -4.24 -9.04 12.71
CA ARG A 62 -2.86 -9.53 12.59
C ARG A 62 -2.73 -10.99 13.03
N SER A 63 -3.23 -11.33 14.23
CA SER A 63 -3.23 -12.69 14.75
C SER A 63 -3.95 -13.66 13.81
N ALA A 64 -5.13 -13.27 13.31
CA ALA A 64 -5.92 -14.11 12.41
C ALA A 64 -5.16 -14.42 11.11
N TYR A 65 -4.54 -13.40 10.50
CA TYR A 65 -3.72 -13.59 9.30
C TYR A 65 -2.54 -14.54 9.55
N PHE A 66 -1.73 -14.28 10.58
CA PHE A 66 -0.54 -15.10 10.82
C PHE A 66 -0.88 -16.50 11.32
N GLN A 67 -1.99 -16.68 12.02
CA GLN A 67 -2.51 -18.00 12.35
C GLN A 67 -2.81 -18.83 11.09
N MET A 68 -3.34 -18.21 10.03
CA MET A 68 -3.51 -18.88 8.73
C MET A 68 -2.17 -19.23 8.09
N MET A 69 -1.12 -18.42 8.30
CA MET A 69 0.20 -18.63 7.70
C MET A 69 1.05 -19.71 8.40
N VAL A 70 0.69 -20.15 9.60
CA VAL A 70 1.45 -21.18 10.37
C VAL A 70 1.85 -22.41 9.53
N PRO A 71 0.96 -23.04 8.73
CA PRO A 71 1.29 -24.24 7.96
C PRO A 71 2.36 -24.03 6.88
N THR A 72 2.67 -22.79 6.52
CA THR A 72 3.66 -22.45 5.49
C THR A 72 5.09 -22.51 6.02
N GLY A 73 5.26 -22.47 7.36
CA GLY A 73 6.57 -22.40 8.00
C GLY A 73 7.24 -21.02 7.89
N VAL A 74 6.53 -19.98 7.44
CA VAL A 74 7.05 -18.60 7.35
C VAL A 74 7.39 -18.01 8.72
N LEU A 75 6.71 -18.47 9.78
CA LEU A 75 6.84 -17.93 11.13
C LEU A 75 7.94 -18.63 11.93
N GLU A 76 8.73 -17.85 12.67
CA GLU A 76 9.74 -18.33 13.60
C GLU A 76 9.10 -19.20 14.71
N PRO A 77 9.49 -20.48 14.84
CA PRO A 77 8.93 -21.35 15.87
C PRO A 77 9.13 -20.82 17.29
N GLY A 78 8.12 -20.96 18.15
CA GLY A 78 8.20 -20.57 19.56
C GLY A 78 7.96 -19.07 19.83
N THR A 79 7.62 -18.28 18.80
CA THR A 79 7.17 -16.89 18.93
C THR A 79 5.64 -16.80 18.90
N ALA A 80 5.06 -15.74 19.46
CA ALA A 80 3.61 -15.53 19.35
C ALA A 80 3.23 -15.21 17.89
N VAL A 81 2.11 -15.76 17.41
CA VAL A 81 1.73 -15.64 15.99
C VAL A 81 1.55 -14.20 15.54
N GLU A 82 1.03 -13.35 16.43
CA GLU A 82 0.83 -11.92 16.21
C GLU A 82 2.13 -11.12 16.13
N GLU A 83 3.26 -11.64 16.61
CA GLU A 83 4.55 -10.99 16.37
C GLU A 83 4.90 -11.04 14.89
N GLY A 84 4.49 -12.11 14.19
CA GLY A 84 4.72 -12.27 12.76
C GLY A 84 6.22 -12.25 12.43
N ARG A 85 7.06 -12.92 13.24
CA ARG A 85 8.51 -12.98 13.02
C ARG A 85 8.84 -14.01 11.94
N PHE A 86 9.67 -13.63 10.98
CA PHE A 86 10.10 -14.50 9.89
C PHE A 86 11.10 -15.56 10.39
N ASN A 87 10.90 -16.82 9.97
CA ASN A 87 11.80 -17.95 10.24
C ASN A 87 13.10 -17.86 9.45
N ARG A 88 13.93 -16.85 9.74
CA ARG A 88 15.18 -16.57 9.01
C ARG A 88 16.24 -17.66 9.14
N SER A 89 16.08 -18.60 10.09
CA SER A 89 17.06 -19.65 10.35
C SER A 89 16.87 -20.87 9.46
N GLU A 90 15.63 -21.15 9.03
CA GLU A 90 15.29 -22.32 8.23
C GLU A 90 14.68 -21.97 6.86
N ARG A 91 14.35 -20.70 6.63
CA ARG A 91 13.66 -20.23 5.42
C ARG A 91 14.40 -19.11 4.71
N THR A 92 14.15 -18.98 3.40
CA THR A 92 14.66 -17.87 2.60
C THR A 92 13.53 -16.96 2.12
N PRO A 93 13.76 -15.64 1.99
CA PRO A 93 12.71 -14.69 1.59
C PRO A 93 12.04 -15.01 0.24
N GLU A 94 12.75 -15.66 -0.68
CA GLU A 94 12.25 -16.02 -2.01
C GLU A 94 11.10 -17.04 -1.96
N GLU A 95 11.03 -17.85 -0.89
CA GLU A 95 9.92 -18.77 -0.64
C GLU A 95 8.60 -18.02 -0.30
N PHE A 96 8.66 -16.73 0.07
CA PHE A 96 7.54 -15.97 0.61
C PHE A 96 7.35 -14.62 -0.09
N PRO A 97 7.11 -14.62 -1.42
CA PRO A 97 7.01 -13.37 -2.16
C PRO A 97 5.79 -12.55 -1.74
N GLY A 98 5.88 -11.23 -1.89
CA GLY A 98 4.78 -10.31 -1.59
C GLY A 98 3.65 -10.42 -2.61
N VAL A 99 2.42 -10.66 -2.14
CA VAL A 99 1.24 -10.68 -3.01
C VAL A 99 0.84 -9.26 -3.43
N GLY A 100 0.57 -9.09 -4.73
CA GLY A 100 0.20 -7.81 -5.34
C GLY A 100 1.35 -6.79 -5.45
N ALA A 101 2.59 -7.13 -5.08
CA ALA A 101 3.72 -6.20 -5.03
C ALA A 101 4.31 -5.84 -6.41
N GLY A 102 3.60 -6.09 -7.51
CA GLY A 102 4.11 -5.88 -8.86
C GLY A 102 5.30 -6.78 -9.22
N SER A 103 5.56 -7.84 -8.45
CA SER A 103 6.67 -8.78 -8.68
C SER A 103 6.49 -9.64 -9.94
N SER A 104 5.27 -9.72 -10.45
CA SER A 104 4.90 -10.41 -11.69
C SER A 104 4.08 -9.45 -12.56
N GLY A 105 4.35 -9.43 -13.87
CA GLY A 105 3.59 -8.59 -14.81
C GLY A 105 2.09 -8.92 -14.81
N MET A 106 1.26 -7.92 -15.12
CA MET A 106 -0.19 -8.01 -15.25
C MET A 106 -0.90 -8.58 -14.01
N ASN A 107 -0.40 -8.26 -12.82
CA ASN A 107 -0.88 -8.84 -11.55
C ASN A 107 -0.84 -10.37 -11.54
N GLY A 108 0.20 -10.93 -12.16
CA GLY A 108 0.46 -12.36 -12.20
C GLY A 108 0.81 -12.95 -10.84
N ARG A 109 0.80 -14.28 -10.77
CA ARG A 109 1.12 -15.02 -9.54
C ARG A 109 2.61 -14.85 -9.22
N PRO A 110 2.99 -14.55 -7.99
CA PRO A 110 4.39 -14.65 -7.58
C PRO A 110 4.75 -16.08 -7.15
N GLY A 111 6.01 -16.49 -7.38
CA GLY A 111 6.58 -17.74 -6.86
C GLY A 111 6.08 -19.03 -7.54
N ASP A 112 6.87 -19.59 -8.46
CA ASP A 112 6.54 -20.80 -9.24
C ASP A 112 6.93 -22.12 -8.54
N GLU A 113 7.58 -22.06 -7.37
CA GLU A 113 8.00 -23.24 -6.62
C GLU A 113 6.93 -23.75 -5.63
N ARG A 114 6.97 -25.07 -5.34
CA ARG A 114 5.96 -25.76 -4.54
C ARG A 114 5.82 -25.24 -3.10
N ALA A 115 6.91 -24.71 -2.52
CA ALA A 115 6.91 -24.10 -1.19
C ALA A 115 6.24 -22.71 -1.20
N ALA A 116 6.55 -21.88 -2.20
CA ALA A 116 5.89 -20.59 -2.41
C ALA A 116 4.39 -20.75 -2.71
N ALA A 117 3.99 -21.85 -3.35
CA ALA A 117 2.61 -22.09 -3.73
C ALA A 117 1.63 -22.07 -2.54
N LEU A 118 1.92 -22.78 -1.44
CA LEU A 118 1.01 -22.83 -0.28
C LEU A 118 0.90 -21.46 0.39
N PHE A 119 2.01 -20.75 0.55
CA PHE A 119 2.01 -19.42 1.13
C PHE A 119 1.16 -18.44 0.30
N VAL A 120 1.40 -18.42 -1.02
CA VAL A 120 0.66 -17.56 -1.93
C VAL A 120 -0.83 -17.92 -1.97
N ASP A 121 -1.19 -19.20 -1.93
CA ASP A 121 -2.60 -19.63 -1.88
C ASP A 121 -3.30 -19.12 -0.62
N LEU A 122 -2.67 -19.25 0.55
CA LEU A 122 -3.25 -18.78 1.81
C LEU A 122 -3.29 -17.25 1.87
N ALA A 123 -2.27 -16.56 1.35
CA ALA A 123 -2.25 -15.10 1.28
C ALA A 123 -3.34 -14.56 0.33
N LEU A 124 -3.62 -15.25 -0.78
CA LEU A 124 -4.74 -14.94 -1.66
C LEU A 124 -6.08 -15.23 -0.99
N GLN A 125 -6.22 -16.39 -0.34
CA GLN A 125 -7.42 -16.76 0.41
C GLN A 125 -7.75 -15.72 1.49
N ALA A 126 -6.75 -15.18 2.19
CA ALA A 126 -6.96 -14.18 3.24
C ALA A 126 -7.75 -12.94 2.77
N HIS A 127 -7.74 -12.61 1.47
CA HIS A 127 -8.50 -11.49 0.92
C HIS A 127 -10.03 -11.68 0.97
N SER A 128 -10.52 -12.92 1.08
CA SER A 128 -11.94 -13.26 1.17
C SER A 128 -12.38 -13.72 2.55
N GLU A 129 -11.47 -13.82 3.51
CA GLU A 129 -11.80 -14.30 4.85
C GLU A 129 -12.71 -13.32 5.61
N PRO A 130 -13.76 -13.79 6.32
CA PRO A 130 -14.72 -12.91 6.98
C PRO A 130 -14.10 -11.94 8.00
N TRP A 131 -13.07 -12.38 8.74
CA TRP A 131 -12.37 -11.53 9.71
C TRP A 131 -11.68 -10.33 9.03
N TYR A 132 -11.32 -10.48 7.76
CA TYR A 132 -10.68 -9.45 6.97
C TYR A 132 -11.69 -8.65 6.15
N ALA A 133 -12.36 -9.30 5.20
CA ALA A 133 -13.20 -8.65 4.19
C ALA A 133 -14.48 -8.03 4.78
N ASP A 134 -15.06 -8.65 5.81
CA ASP A 134 -16.33 -8.22 6.38
C ASP A 134 -16.19 -7.47 7.71
N VAL A 135 -15.11 -7.72 8.46
CA VAL A 135 -14.86 -7.07 9.75
C VAL A 135 -13.82 -5.97 9.62
N PHE A 136 -12.57 -6.31 9.28
CA PHE A 136 -11.47 -5.35 9.29
C PHE A 136 -11.59 -4.28 8.19
N CYS A 137 -11.81 -4.68 6.93
CA CYS A 137 -11.94 -3.76 5.79
C CYS A 137 -13.17 -2.84 5.89
N LYS A 138 -14.16 -3.21 6.71
CA LYS A 138 -15.41 -2.46 6.92
C LYS A 138 -15.47 -1.85 8.33
N HIS A 139 -14.31 -1.63 8.96
CA HIS A 139 -14.25 -1.14 10.32
C HIS A 139 -15.02 0.21 10.47
N PRO A 140 -15.97 0.34 11.42
CA PRO A 140 -16.82 1.54 11.52
C PRO A 140 -16.06 2.84 11.70
N ALA A 141 -14.97 2.84 12.47
CA ALA A 141 -14.14 4.04 12.67
C ALA A 141 -13.50 4.52 11.36
N LEU A 142 -13.08 3.60 10.48
CA LEU A 142 -12.50 3.95 9.19
C LEU A 142 -13.56 4.53 8.25
N LEU A 143 -14.70 3.83 8.13
CA LEU A 143 -15.80 4.27 7.27
C LEU A 143 -16.34 5.65 7.69
N SER A 144 -16.52 5.85 8.99
CA SER A 144 -16.99 7.13 9.54
C SER A 144 -16.00 8.25 9.27
N PHE A 145 -14.71 8.00 9.49
CA PHE A 145 -13.66 8.99 9.23
C PHE A 145 -13.58 9.37 7.75
N VAL A 146 -13.65 8.40 6.83
CA VAL A 146 -13.65 8.68 5.38
C VAL A 146 -14.88 9.48 5.00
N ALA A 147 -16.07 9.10 5.48
CA ALA A 147 -17.32 9.80 5.20
C ALA A 147 -17.28 11.27 5.67
N GLU A 148 -16.70 11.51 6.84
CA GLU A 148 -16.55 12.85 7.39
C GLU A 148 -15.49 13.67 6.64
N LEU A 149 -14.29 13.12 6.43
CA LEU A 149 -13.17 13.80 5.78
C LEU A 149 -13.53 14.25 4.36
N THR A 150 -14.25 13.40 3.62
CA THR A 150 -14.63 13.63 2.22
C THR A 150 -15.93 14.42 2.06
N GLY A 151 -16.79 14.42 3.09
CA GLY A 151 -18.14 14.96 3.01
C GLY A 151 -19.10 14.12 2.16
N TRP A 152 -18.77 12.85 1.89
CA TRP A 152 -19.64 11.94 1.14
C TRP A 152 -20.80 11.41 1.98
N GLY A 153 -20.65 11.32 3.30
CA GLY A 153 -21.69 10.79 4.20
C GLY A 153 -22.10 9.36 3.79
N ASP A 154 -23.40 9.12 3.66
CA ASP A 154 -23.96 7.82 3.25
C ASP A 154 -23.56 7.38 1.83
N ALA A 155 -23.00 8.30 1.02
CA ALA A 155 -22.48 7.98 -0.30
C ALA A 155 -21.06 7.39 -0.27
N THR A 156 -20.41 7.27 0.90
CA THR A 156 -19.11 6.60 1.00
C THR A 156 -19.24 5.13 0.68
N LEU A 157 -18.70 4.72 -0.47
CA LEU A 157 -18.66 3.34 -0.90
C LEU A 157 -17.25 2.76 -0.71
N PRO A 158 -17.06 1.81 0.23
CA PRO A 158 -15.84 1.00 0.25
C PRO A 158 -15.82 0.05 -0.93
N LEU A 159 -14.74 0.06 -1.70
CA LEU A 159 -14.50 -0.91 -2.76
C LEU A 159 -14.17 -2.27 -2.13
N LYS A 160 -14.65 -3.35 -2.76
CA LYS A 160 -14.46 -4.72 -2.23
C LYS A 160 -13.05 -5.26 -2.48
N ARG A 161 -12.43 -4.86 -3.59
CA ARG A 161 -11.04 -5.17 -3.89
C ARG A 161 -10.15 -4.41 -2.90
N SER A 162 -9.39 -5.17 -2.13
CA SER A 162 -8.32 -4.68 -1.27
C SER A 162 -7.03 -5.41 -1.64
N LEU A 163 -5.89 -4.87 -1.21
CA LEU A 163 -4.60 -5.54 -1.37
C LEU A 163 -4.02 -5.77 0.02
N LEU A 164 -4.10 -7.00 0.52
CA LEU A 164 -3.51 -7.44 1.77
C LEU A 164 -2.09 -7.92 1.50
N ARG A 165 -1.11 -7.16 2.01
CA ARG A 165 0.30 -7.29 1.63
C ARG A 165 1.15 -7.70 2.82
N ASN A 166 1.70 -8.90 2.74
CA ASN A 166 2.86 -9.29 3.53
C ASN A 166 4.15 -8.82 2.84
N ASN A 167 5.16 -8.48 3.63
CA ASN A 167 6.51 -8.24 3.15
C ASN A 167 7.50 -8.79 4.20
N VAL A 168 8.09 -9.93 3.86
CA VAL A 168 9.12 -10.59 4.64
C VAL A 168 10.43 -9.80 4.51
N PRO A 169 11.27 -9.72 5.57
CA PRO A 169 12.56 -9.06 5.50
C PRO A 169 13.40 -9.48 4.28
N GLY A 170 14.00 -8.51 3.59
CA GLY A 170 14.84 -8.72 2.41
C GLY A 170 14.09 -8.96 1.09
N THR A 171 12.76 -9.07 1.08
CA THR A 171 12.00 -9.20 -0.18
C THR A 171 11.89 -7.87 -0.94
N LYS A 172 11.76 -7.96 -2.27
CA LYS A 172 11.61 -6.79 -3.16
C LYS A 172 10.36 -5.97 -2.80
N PRO A 173 10.47 -4.68 -2.45
CA PRO A 173 9.33 -3.80 -2.20
C PRO A 173 8.60 -3.35 -3.47
N ILE A 174 7.41 -2.76 -3.30
CA ILE A 174 6.64 -2.17 -4.40
C ILE A 174 7.39 -0.95 -4.97
N GLY A 175 7.46 -0.86 -6.30
CA GLY A 175 8.08 0.28 -6.99
C GLY A 175 7.18 1.51 -7.01
N VAL A 176 7.60 2.51 -7.78
CA VAL A 176 6.97 3.83 -7.85
C VAL A 176 5.66 3.75 -8.65
N HIS A 177 4.57 4.23 -8.06
CA HIS A 177 3.26 4.34 -8.71
C HIS A 177 2.37 5.39 -8.04
N TYR A 178 1.20 5.63 -8.64
CA TYR A 178 0.05 6.31 -8.06
C TYR A 178 -1.19 5.47 -8.37
N ASP A 179 -2.21 5.50 -7.51
CA ASP A 179 -3.32 4.54 -7.56
C ASP A 179 -4.27 4.74 -8.77
N GLN A 180 -4.42 5.98 -9.27
CA GLN A 180 -5.34 6.29 -10.37
C GLN A 180 -5.06 5.45 -11.63
N ILE A 181 -3.81 5.03 -11.85
CA ILE A 181 -3.40 4.18 -12.96
C ILE A 181 -4.22 2.89 -13.08
N PHE A 182 -4.66 2.33 -11.93
CA PHE A 182 -5.44 1.09 -11.84
C PHE A 182 -6.95 1.32 -11.73
N LEU A 183 -7.38 2.59 -11.57
CA LEU A 183 -8.77 3.00 -11.30
C LEU A 183 -9.38 3.86 -12.44
N ARG A 184 -8.76 3.88 -13.63
CA ARG A 184 -9.15 4.73 -14.78
C ARG A 184 -10.54 4.45 -15.38
N HIS A 185 -11.20 3.35 -15.01
CA HIS A 185 -12.60 3.13 -15.41
C HIS A 185 -13.61 3.81 -14.47
N GLY A 186 -13.15 4.31 -13.33
CA GLY A 186 -13.86 5.25 -12.48
C GLY A 186 -13.42 6.68 -12.72
N ASP A 187 -14.07 7.62 -12.06
CA ASP A 187 -13.57 8.97 -11.99
C ASP A 187 -12.56 9.16 -10.84
N GLU A 188 -12.09 10.39 -10.67
CA GLU A 188 -11.08 10.75 -9.67
C GLU A 188 -11.64 10.87 -8.25
N SER A 189 -12.92 10.55 -8.00
CA SER A 189 -13.52 10.60 -6.67
C SER A 189 -13.19 9.37 -5.83
N ASN A 190 -11.91 9.05 -5.74
CA ASN A 190 -11.41 7.97 -4.92
C ASN A 190 -10.35 8.45 -3.90
N ILE A 191 -10.27 7.76 -2.78
CA ILE A 191 -9.27 7.94 -1.74
C ILE A 191 -8.81 6.56 -1.27
N THR A 192 -7.50 6.39 -1.13
CA THR A 192 -6.91 5.16 -0.59
C THR A 192 -6.56 5.36 0.87
N ALA A 193 -6.83 4.36 1.69
CA ALA A 193 -6.36 4.22 3.06
C ALA A 193 -5.38 3.03 3.12
N TRP A 194 -4.10 3.32 3.35
CA TRP A 194 -3.11 2.32 3.70
C TRP A 194 -3.14 2.11 5.22
N VAL A 195 -3.39 0.87 5.64
CA VAL A 195 -3.56 0.48 7.05
C VAL A 195 -2.49 -0.55 7.41
N PRO A 196 -1.47 -0.20 8.23
CA PRO A 196 -0.56 -1.17 8.81
C PRO A 196 -1.32 -2.08 9.79
N ILE A 197 -1.20 -3.39 9.61
CA ILE A 197 -1.82 -4.41 10.46
C ILE A 197 -0.77 -4.93 11.43
N GLY A 198 -0.36 -4.05 12.35
CA GLY A 198 0.79 -4.23 13.24
C GLY A 198 1.66 -2.99 13.29
N ASP A 199 2.62 -2.97 14.21
CA ASP A 199 3.66 -1.95 14.21
C ASP A 199 4.63 -2.19 13.05
N VAL A 200 5.14 -1.12 12.47
CA VAL A 200 6.13 -1.14 11.39
C VAL A 200 7.24 -0.16 11.78
N ALA A 201 8.42 -0.71 12.09
CA ALA A 201 9.61 0.09 12.36
C ALA A 201 9.97 0.95 11.12
N LEU A 202 10.80 1.98 11.31
CA LEU A 202 11.19 2.87 10.20
C LEU A 202 11.90 2.10 9.07
N ASP A 203 12.70 1.10 9.43
CA ASP A 203 13.37 0.16 8.52
C ASP A 203 12.53 -1.10 8.23
N GLY A 204 11.29 -1.18 8.70
CA GLY A 204 10.38 -2.33 8.53
C GLY A 204 9.64 -2.40 7.20
N GLY A 205 10.10 -1.68 6.17
CA GLY A 205 9.51 -1.73 4.83
C GLY A 205 8.19 -0.94 4.66
N GLY A 206 8.01 0.13 5.43
CA GLY A 206 6.82 0.99 5.37
C GLY A 206 6.58 1.65 4.01
N LEU A 207 5.36 2.14 3.79
CA LEU A 207 5.04 2.91 2.58
C LEU A 207 5.67 4.31 2.67
N ILE A 208 6.23 4.78 1.57
CA ILE A 208 6.89 6.09 1.43
C ILE A 208 6.20 6.91 0.35
N TYR A 209 6.18 8.23 0.54
CA TYR A 209 5.46 9.14 -0.34
C TYR A 209 6.40 10.20 -0.89
N LEU A 210 6.37 10.44 -2.20
CA LEU A 210 7.21 11.48 -2.79
C LEU A 210 6.64 12.85 -2.41
N GLN A 211 7.48 13.72 -1.86
CA GLN A 211 7.05 15.05 -1.42
C GLN A 211 6.44 15.86 -2.58
N ASP A 212 5.31 16.54 -2.29
CA ASP A 212 4.60 17.42 -3.24
C ASP A 212 4.30 16.77 -4.60
N SER A 213 3.98 15.47 -4.61
CA SER A 213 3.92 14.68 -5.83
C SER A 213 2.58 14.65 -6.55
N THR A 214 1.49 15.10 -5.94
CA THR A 214 0.14 15.08 -6.56
C THR A 214 0.11 15.78 -7.93
N PRO A 215 0.72 16.98 -8.13
CA PRO A 215 0.79 17.59 -9.46
C PRO A 215 1.64 16.80 -10.47
N ILE A 216 2.69 16.12 -10.00
CA ILE A 216 3.55 15.26 -10.83
C ILE A 216 2.74 14.05 -11.31
N GLY A 217 2.02 13.38 -10.40
CA GLY A 217 1.16 12.24 -10.74
C GLY A 217 0.09 12.61 -11.77
N ARG A 218 -0.55 13.77 -11.63
CA ARG A 218 -1.53 14.29 -12.61
C ARG A 218 -0.90 14.52 -13.99
N ALA A 219 0.26 15.19 -14.03
CA ALA A 219 0.96 15.44 -15.30
C ALA A 219 1.40 14.14 -15.98
N LEU A 220 1.84 13.14 -15.20
CA LEU A 220 2.16 11.80 -15.73
C LEU A 220 0.93 11.11 -16.29
N GLU A 221 -0.21 11.12 -15.58
CA GLU A 221 -1.47 10.55 -16.05
C GLU A 221 -1.94 11.17 -17.37
N GLU A 222 -1.90 12.50 -17.47
CA GLU A 222 -2.24 13.24 -18.69
C GLU A 222 -1.31 12.88 -19.86
N SER A 223 -0.01 12.75 -19.58
CA SER A 223 1.00 12.34 -20.56
C SER A 223 0.77 10.91 -21.05
N PHE A 224 0.48 9.97 -20.15
CA PHE A 224 0.15 8.58 -20.51
C PHE A 224 -1.09 8.51 -21.40
N THR A 225 -2.16 9.22 -21.01
CA THR A 225 -3.41 9.26 -21.78
C THR A 225 -3.18 9.85 -23.17
N THR A 226 -2.45 10.97 -23.25
CA THR A 226 -2.12 11.62 -24.52
C THR A 226 -1.30 10.72 -25.44
N LYS A 227 -0.29 10.03 -24.87
CA LYS A 227 0.54 9.07 -25.60
C LYS A 227 -0.26 7.86 -26.08
N ALA A 228 -1.13 7.30 -25.24
CA ALA A 228 -1.97 6.17 -25.60
C ALA A 228 -2.82 6.48 -26.84
N LEU A 229 -3.54 7.61 -26.81
CA LEU A 229 -4.39 8.05 -27.91
C LEU A 229 -3.58 8.38 -29.17
N SER A 230 -2.41 9.01 -29.05
CA SER A 230 -1.58 9.34 -30.21
C SER A 230 -0.95 8.12 -30.89
N THR A 231 -0.81 7.00 -30.17
CA THR A 231 -0.40 5.69 -30.74
C THR A 231 -1.54 4.90 -31.39
N GLY A 232 -2.75 5.47 -31.45
CA GLY A 232 -3.92 4.86 -32.10
C GLY A 232 -4.73 3.93 -31.20
N LEU A 233 -4.46 3.88 -29.89
CA LEU A 233 -5.32 3.17 -28.94
C LEU A 233 -6.66 3.89 -28.82
N SER A 234 -7.74 3.12 -28.70
CA SER A 234 -9.06 3.64 -28.35
C SER A 234 -9.07 4.19 -26.93
N ALA A 235 -10.10 4.98 -26.60
CA ALA A 235 -10.30 5.51 -25.25
C ALA A 235 -10.43 4.41 -24.18
N GLU A 236 -10.98 3.23 -24.54
CA GLU A 236 -11.05 2.10 -23.60
C GLU A 236 -9.70 1.40 -23.43
N GLU A 237 -8.93 1.20 -24.50
CA GLU A 237 -7.59 0.61 -24.41
C GLU A 237 -6.62 1.50 -23.63
N ALA A 238 -6.77 2.83 -23.75
CA ALA A 238 -5.97 3.81 -23.03
C ALA A 238 -6.17 3.75 -21.50
N LYS A 239 -7.35 3.28 -21.03
CA LYS A 239 -7.64 3.12 -19.59
C LYS A 239 -6.92 1.94 -18.95
N SER A 240 -6.45 0.96 -19.73
CA SER A 240 -5.73 -0.19 -19.19
C SER A 240 -4.36 0.22 -18.63
N ALA A 241 -4.06 -0.17 -17.39
CA ALA A 241 -2.74 -0.01 -16.77
C ALA A 241 -1.65 -0.85 -17.45
N PHE A 242 -2.04 -1.80 -18.31
CA PHE A 242 -1.15 -2.80 -18.92
C PHE A 242 -1.11 -2.68 -20.45
N ASN A 243 -1.43 -1.51 -21.00
CA ASN A 243 -1.33 -1.28 -22.43
C ASN A 243 0.14 -1.12 -22.89
N GLN A 244 0.36 -1.13 -24.20
CA GLN A 244 1.70 -1.09 -24.82
C GLN A 244 2.58 0.12 -24.44
N ASN A 245 2.00 1.18 -23.87
CA ASN A 245 2.71 2.39 -23.47
C ASN A 245 3.12 2.41 -21.99
N MET A 246 2.86 1.33 -21.25
CA MET A 246 3.06 1.23 -19.80
C MET A 246 3.99 0.07 -19.44
N MET A 247 4.56 0.10 -18.24
CA MET A 247 5.26 -1.07 -17.72
C MET A 247 4.29 -2.23 -17.54
N SER A 248 4.76 -3.46 -17.74
CA SER A 248 3.91 -4.65 -17.58
C SER A 248 3.37 -4.81 -16.15
N THR A 249 3.96 -4.15 -15.16
CA THR A 249 3.55 -4.13 -13.75
C THR A 249 2.59 -2.99 -13.41
N GLY A 250 2.33 -2.05 -14.34
CA GLY A 250 1.57 -0.82 -14.08
C GLY A 250 2.33 0.23 -13.26
N LEU A 251 3.56 -0.06 -12.85
CA LEU A 251 4.44 0.89 -12.17
C LEU A 251 4.92 1.97 -13.15
N ILE A 252 5.29 3.14 -12.62
CA ILE A 252 5.91 4.21 -13.41
C ILE A 252 7.43 4.19 -13.33
N SER A 253 8.01 3.55 -12.30
CA SER A 253 9.44 3.27 -12.18
C SER A 253 9.70 2.13 -11.20
N GLU A 254 10.71 1.31 -11.47
CA GLU A 254 11.23 0.31 -10.52
C GLU A 254 12.31 0.88 -9.59
N ASN A 255 12.73 2.13 -9.82
CA ASN A 255 13.89 2.79 -9.22
C ASN A 255 13.44 4.03 -8.41
N PRO A 256 12.97 3.89 -7.15
CA PRO A 256 12.52 5.03 -6.36
C PRO A 256 13.61 6.08 -6.08
N LEU A 257 14.87 5.68 -5.86
CA LEU A 257 15.95 6.64 -5.59
C LEU A 257 16.23 7.50 -6.82
N GLU A 258 16.35 6.88 -7.99
CA GLU A 258 16.47 7.59 -9.26
C GLU A 258 15.28 8.53 -9.49
N PHE A 259 14.06 8.04 -9.27
CA PHE A 259 12.83 8.82 -9.48
C PHE A 259 12.78 10.07 -8.61
N SER A 260 13.12 9.94 -7.32
CA SER A 260 13.22 11.06 -6.38
C SER A 260 14.19 12.14 -6.88
N ARG A 261 15.38 11.73 -7.31
CA ARG A 261 16.43 12.64 -7.79
C ARG A 261 16.07 13.32 -9.11
N GLN A 262 15.45 12.60 -10.04
CA GLN A 262 14.96 13.16 -11.31
C GLN A 262 13.93 14.28 -11.09
N HIS A 263 13.09 14.14 -10.06
CA HIS A 263 12.07 15.13 -9.71
C HIS A 263 12.52 16.15 -8.66
N GLY A 264 13.70 15.97 -8.06
CA GLY A 264 14.22 16.84 -7.00
C GLY A 264 13.34 16.85 -5.75
N ARG A 265 12.76 15.70 -5.38
CA ARG A 265 11.82 15.57 -4.25
C ARG A 265 12.23 14.41 -3.34
N PRO A 266 12.37 14.61 -2.02
CA PRO A 266 12.68 13.52 -1.11
C PRO A 266 11.48 12.59 -0.90
N TRP A 267 11.76 11.37 -0.46
CA TRP A 267 10.77 10.41 0.02
C TRP A 267 10.42 10.68 1.48
N LEU A 268 9.14 10.88 1.76
CA LEU A 268 8.61 11.05 3.10
C LEU A 268 8.42 9.69 3.76
N VAL A 269 9.05 9.51 4.92
CA VAL A 269 9.06 8.26 5.68
C VAL A 269 8.41 8.44 7.06
N SER A 270 7.96 7.33 7.66
CA SER A 270 7.52 7.28 9.06
C SER A 270 7.60 5.86 9.60
N ALA A 271 7.73 5.74 10.92
CA ALA A 271 7.39 4.50 11.61
C ALA A 271 5.89 4.50 11.87
N PHE A 272 5.28 3.32 11.84
CA PHE A 272 3.84 3.16 12.01
C PHE A 272 3.52 2.28 13.20
N GLU A 273 2.39 2.54 13.82
CA GLU A 273 1.86 1.77 14.94
C GLU A 273 0.52 1.14 14.53
N ALA A 274 0.21 -0.03 15.08
CA ALA A 274 -1.11 -0.64 14.93
C ALA A 274 -2.18 0.32 15.45
N GLY A 275 -3.05 0.78 14.54
CA GLY A 275 -4.04 1.83 14.79
C GLY A 275 -3.91 3.01 13.83
N ASP A 276 -2.73 3.22 13.26
CA ASP A 276 -2.51 4.28 12.27
C ASP A 276 -3.20 3.99 10.95
N VAL A 277 -3.49 5.06 10.20
CA VAL A 277 -3.93 4.99 8.81
C VAL A 277 -3.30 6.13 8.03
N VAL A 278 -2.78 5.83 6.83
CA VAL A 278 -2.38 6.87 5.88
C VAL A 278 -3.39 6.95 4.75
N PHE A 279 -4.03 8.10 4.62
CA PHE A 279 -4.88 8.39 3.46
C PHE A 279 -4.05 9.06 2.38
N HIS A 280 -4.29 8.74 1.12
CA HIS A 280 -3.64 9.45 0.01
C HIS A 280 -4.54 9.62 -1.21
N SER A 281 -4.25 10.68 -1.96
CA SER A 281 -4.91 11.03 -3.21
C SER A 281 -4.57 10.03 -4.31
N PRO A 282 -5.46 9.84 -5.30
CA PRO A 282 -5.23 8.89 -6.40
C PRO A 282 -3.95 9.17 -7.21
N TYR A 283 -3.45 10.40 -7.13
CA TYR A 283 -2.27 10.88 -7.86
C TYR A 283 -1.01 11.00 -6.99
N THR A 284 -1.11 10.72 -5.69
CA THR A 284 0.06 10.81 -4.82
C THR A 284 1.02 9.67 -5.15
N ILE A 285 2.25 10.04 -5.51
CA ILE A 285 3.27 9.10 -5.91
C ILE A 285 3.86 8.45 -4.65
N HIS A 286 3.88 7.14 -4.63
CA HIS A 286 4.35 6.36 -3.50
C HIS A 286 5.07 5.07 -3.94
N ALA A 287 5.83 4.51 -3.01
CA ALA A 287 6.58 3.25 -3.12
C ALA A 287 6.69 2.64 -1.72
N SER A 288 7.44 1.55 -1.52
CA SER A 288 7.84 1.10 -0.17
C SER A 288 9.35 0.90 -0.05
N THR A 289 9.84 0.96 1.19
CA THR A 289 11.24 0.59 1.49
C THR A 289 11.39 -0.93 1.57
N VAL A 290 12.63 -1.40 1.45
CA VAL A 290 12.99 -2.78 1.77
C VAL A 290 12.79 -2.99 3.27
N ASN A 291 12.19 -4.12 3.65
CA ASN A 291 12.08 -4.51 5.05
C ASN A 291 13.43 -5.04 5.55
N HIS A 292 14.09 -4.25 6.39
CA HIS A 292 15.32 -4.57 7.10
C HIS A 292 15.10 -4.70 8.62
N ASP A 293 13.86 -4.97 9.04
CA ASP A 293 13.53 -5.11 10.45
C ASP A 293 14.47 -6.12 11.14
N LYS A 294 15.20 -5.64 12.14
CA LYS A 294 16.29 -6.38 12.80
C LYS A 294 15.78 -7.58 13.61
N ASP A 295 14.53 -7.46 14.06
CA ASP A 295 13.79 -8.46 14.80
C ASP A 295 13.12 -9.50 13.88
N GLY A 296 13.24 -9.30 12.57
CA GLY A 296 12.66 -10.18 11.55
C GLY A 296 11.15 -10.02 11.43
N VAL A 297 10.58 -8.89 11.85
CA VAL A 297 9.13 -8.67 11.79
C VAL A 297 8.66 -8.62 10.33
N ILE A 298 7.67 -9.45 10.00
CA ILE A 298 6.97 -9.42 8.73
C ILE A 298 6.00 -8.23 8.76
N ARG A 299 6.20 -7.30 7.82
CA ARG A 299 5.27 -6.19 7.61
C ARG A 299 3.99 -6.73 7.01
N LEU A 300 2.86 -6.43 7.64
CA LEU A 300 1.52 -6.71 7.14
C LEU A 300 0.76 -5.40 7.04
N ALA A 301 0.15 -5.14 5.89
CA ALA A 301 -0.67 -3.95 5.68
C ALA A 301 -1.77 -4.23 4.66
N THR A 302 -2.80 -3.39 4.63
CA THR A 302 -3.83 -3.42 3.59
C THR A 302 -4.05 -2.05 2.95
N ASP A 303 -4.32 -2.06 1.65
CA ASP A 303 -4.77 -0.91 0.89
C ASP A 303 -6.28 -0.99 0.64
N LEU A 304 -7.04 -0.09 1.27
CA LEU A 304 -8.49 0.01 1.16
C LEU A 304 -8.86 1.25 0.36
N ARG A 305 -9.79 1.14 -0.58
CA ARG A 305 -10.20 2.25 -1.45
C ARG A 305 -11.67 2.59 -1.20
N PHE A 306 -11.96 3.88 -1.23
CA PHE A 306 -13.30 4.41 -1.06
C PHE A 306 -13.62 5.39 -2.17
N CYS A 307 -14.88 5.44 -2.60
CA CYS A 307 -15.34 6.41 -3.58
C CYS A 307 -16.70 7.01 -3.23
N ASP A 308 -17.06 8.08 -3.94
CA ASP A 308 -18.40 8.67 -3.88
C ASP A 308 -19.38 7.85 -4.75
N SER A 309 -20.31 7.14 -4.14
CA SER A 309 -21.28 6.29 -4.84
C SER A 309 -22.26 7.06 -5.74
N ARG A 310 -22.32 8.40 -5.60
CA ARG A 310 -23.12 9.27 -6.48
C ARG A 310 -22.43 9.54 -7.82
N ARG A 311 -21.14 9.21 -7.91
CA ARG A 311 -20.28 9.44 -9.06
C ARG A 311 -19.94 8.12 -9.76
N SER A 312 -19.36 8.20 -10.96
CA SER A 312 -18.91 7.01 -11.69
C SER A 312 -17.66 6.46 -11.03
N PHE A 313 -17.65 5.17 -10.70
CA PHE A 313 -16.50 4.49 -10.10
C PHE A 313 -16.17 3.21 -10.87
N ASP A 314 -14.96 2.68 -10.65
CA ASP A 314 -14.48 1.49 -11.35
C ASP A 314 -15.14 0.22 -10.76
N ALA A 315 -16.18 -0.27 -11.43
CA ALA A 315 -16.93 -1.44 -10.97
C ALA A 315 -16.08 -2.73 -10.90
N ARG A 316 -14.92 -2.80 -11.56
CA ARG A 316 -14.01 -3.96 -11.48
C ARG A 316 -13.49 -4.16 -10.05
N TRP A 317 -13.38 -3.07 -9.30
CA TRP A 317 -12.96 -3.06 -7.89
C TRP A 317 -14.06 -3.51 -6.91
N MET A 318 -15.23 -3.93 -7.40
CA MET A 318 -16.28 -4.58 -6.60
C MET A 318 -16.11 -6.11 -6.53
N ASN A 319 -15.02 -6.66 -7.08
CA ASN A 319 -14.66 -8.06 -6.94
C ASN A 319 -13.56 -8.23 -5.90
N VAL A 320 -13.52 -9.37 -5.22
CA VAL A 320 -12.39 -9.73 -4.35
C VAL A 320 -11.12 -9.89 -5.20
N TYR A 321 -9.96 -9.58 -4.62
CA TYR A 321 -8.69 -9.73 -5.30
C TYR A 321 -8.46 -11.15 -5.80
N THR A 322 -8.14 -11.29 -7.09
CA THR A 322 -7.71 -12.54 -7.71
C THR A 322 -6.53 -12.27 -8.63
N VAL A 323 -5.62 -13.23 -8.74
CA VAL A 323 -4.47 -13.12 -9.62
C VAL A 323 -4.91 -13.16 -11.09
N GLY A 324 -4.32 -12.31 -11.93
CA GLY A 324 -4.54 -12.32 -13.38
C GLY A 324 -5.92 -11.80 -13.84
N ASP A 325 -6.64 -11.08 -12.98
CA ASP A 325 -7.94 -10.47 -13.35
C ASP A 325 -7.82 -9.17 -14.16
N GLY A 326 -6.60 -8.73 -14.47
CA GLY A 326 -6.33 -7.58 -15.32
C GLY A 326 -6.67 -6.23 -14.68
N VAL A 327 -6.79 -6.18 -13.34
CA VAL A 327 -7.04 -4.97 -12.54
C VAL A 327 -5.85 -4.67 -11.66
#